data_AF-A0A8H4JYE6-F1
#
_entry.id   AF-A0A8H4JYE6-F1
#
_cell.length_a   1.000
_cell.length_b   1.000
_cell.length_c   1.000
_cell.angle_alpha   90.00
_cell.angle_beta   90.00
_cell.angle_gamma   90.00
#
_symmetry.space_group_name_H-M   'P 1'
#
loop_
_entity.id
_entity.type
_entity.pdbx_description
1 polymer ?
#
loop_
_entity_poly.entity_id
_entity_poly.type
_entity_poly.pdbx_seq_one_letter_code
_entity_poly.pdbx_strand_id
1 'polypeptide(L)'
;MLSLPINAAELAFLVPLASVAFLILRPLLHYLLDPLDLRKYSSPSFLAATTHFWVLKETWLQRRSRSIHRQHERLGDVIRIAPSLIIFNIPEAVPDIYGHAAARKLAKDPFYDKIAGEERDIVNVIDHGDHSQRRKYLSNSFALKTVEDMEPVIRQNFQKLLAYLDEIATQNTTSQILDIRRWFNYFTLDVIGDMAFGLPMGFLAGRCDTTRVKSPRLENGSPDRPQQDFMNKILKDREGKSRGLSFERLLSESIVFMNAGSETTAAALSNTLYFLLSNPKCFEKLRAEIDARLGPNHVDIVPYDSSKDLPYLKACIDESLRLRPPIAYALQRLVVCPQGAIIAGHHIK
;
A
#
# COMPACT_ATOMS: atom_id res chain seq x y z
N MET A 1 3.25 60.93 -10.03
CA MET A 1 3.54 59.81 -10.95
C MET A 1 5.05 59.65 -11.04
N LEU A 2 5.64 58.70 -10.31
CA LEU A 2 7.06 58.37 -10.39
C LEU A 2 7.21 57.19 -11.36
N SER A 3 7.38 57.47 -12.66
CA SER A 3 7.78 56.47 -13.64
C SER A 3 9.29 56.24 -13.50
N LEU A 4 9.67 55.23 -12.73
CA LEU A 4 11.06 54.75 -12.75
C LEU A 4 11.37 54.23 -14.16
N PRO A 5 12.42 54.73 -14.84
CA PRO A 5 12.75 54.32 -16.20
C PRO A 5 13.53 53.00 -16.15
N ILE A 6 12.86 51.91 -15.76
CA ILE A 6 13.48 50.58 -15.78
C ILE A 6 13.51 50.13 -17.24
N ASN A 7 14.71 50.01 -17.81
CA ASN A 7 14.85 49.54 -19.19
C ASN A 7 14.67 48.01 -19.28
N ALA A 8 14.46 47.48 -20.48
CA ALA A 8 14.19 46.05 -20.68
C ALA A 8 15.32 45.13 -20.17
N ALA A 9 16.57 45.58 -20.21
CA ALA A 9 17.72 44.81 -19.73
C ALA A 9 17.77 44.75 -18.19
N GLU A 10 17.44 45.85 -17.51
CA GLU A 10 17.30 45.90 -16.06
C GLU A 10 16.14 45.01 -15.60
N LEU A 11 15.00 45.04 -16.31
CA LEU A 11 13.87 44.16 -16.01
C LEU A 11 14.26 42.68 -16.16
N ALA A 12 15.01 42.34 -17.22
CA ALA A 12 15.50 40.98 -17.46
C ALA A 12 16.47 40.47 -16.38
N PHE A 13 17.16 41.37 -15.66
CA PHE A 13 18.01 41.01 -14.53
C PHE A 13 17.26 41.00 -13.18
N LEU A 14 16.39 41.98 -12.95
CA LEU A 14 15.64 42.13 -11.71
C LEU A 14 14.60 41.03 -11.52
N VAL A 15 13.96 40.55 -12.60
CA VAL A 15 12.95 39.48 -12.50
C VAL A 15 13.54 38.15 -12.00
N PRO A 16 14.64 37.61 -12.56
CA PRO A 16 15.31 36.44 -12.00
C PRO A 16 15.81 36.67 -10.56
N LEU A 17 16.42 37.83 -10.28
CA LEU A 17 16.92 38.14 -8.94
C LEU A 17 15.80 38.17 -7.90
N ALA A 18 14.69 38.85 -8.20
CA ALA A 18 13.50 38.88 -7.35
C ALA A 18 12.86 37.50 -7.21
N SER A 19 12.88 36.68 -8.27
CA SER A 19 12.38 35.31 -8.22
C SER A 19 13.24 34.42 -7.31
N VAL A 20 14.56 34.52 -7.42
CA VAL A 20 15.51 33.81 -6.54
C VAL A 20 15.35 34.28 -5.09
N ALA A 21 15.26 35.59 -4.87
CA ALA A 21 15.02 36.17 -3.55
C ALA A 21 13.68 35.67 -2.97
N PHE A 22 12.61 35.62 -3.77
CA PHE A 22 11.32 35.09 -3.35
C PHE A 22 11.39 33.61 -2.97
N LEU A 23 12.08 32.79 -3.77
CA LEU A 23 12.25 31.36 -3.50
C LEU A 23 13.06 31.08 -2.21
N ILE A 24 13.96 31.98 -1.82
CA ILE A 24 14.76 31.86 -0.60
C ILE A 24 14.04 32.47 0.62
N LEU A 25 13.48 33.66 0.46
CA LEU A 25 12.86 34.43 1.54
C LEU A 25 11.51 33.86 1.94
N ARG A 26 10.68 33.38 1.01
CA ARG A 26 9.35 32.85 1.34
C ARG A 26 9.41 31.66 2.31
N PRO A 27 10.23 30.62 2.08
CA PRO A 27 10.41 29.52 3.05
C PRO A 27 10.90 30.00 4.41
N LEU A 28 11.84 30.95 4.43
CA LEU A 28 12.38 31.52 5.66
C LEU A 28 11.31 32.29 6.44
N LEU A 29 10.55 33.16 5.77
CA LEU A 29 9.46 33.91 6.37
C LEU A 29 8.37 32.97 6.90
N HIS A 30 7.98 31.95 6.14
CA HIS A 30 7.02 30.95 6.61
C HIS A 30 7.52 30.19 7.84
N TYR A 31 8.81 29.90 7.92
CA TYR A 31 9.40 29.30 9.12
C TYR A 31 9.43 30.27 10.30
N LEU A 32 9.81 31.54 10.09
CA LEU A 32 9.90 32.53 11.17
C LEU A 32 8.53 32.91 11.75
N LEU A 33 7.53 33.09 10.89
CA LEU A 33 6.16 33.43 11.27
C LEU A 33 5.42 32.24 11.92
N ASP A 34 5.82 31.02 11.60
CA ASP A 34 5.28 29.75 12.12
C ASP A 34 3.73 29.71 12.21
N PRO A 35 3.02 29.93 11.09
CA PRO A 35 1.56 30.02 11.10
C PRO A 35 0.89 28.72 11.61
N LEU A 36 1.57 27.58 11.44
CA LEU A 36 1.10 26.26 11.83
C LEU A 36 1.54 25.84 13.25
N ASP A 37 2.30 26.67 13.97
CA ASP A 37 2.85 26.36 15.30
C ASP A 37 3.65 25.04 15.31
N LEU A 38 4.51 24.84 14.30
CA LEU A 38 5.29 23.60 14.11
C LEU A 38 6.77 23.76 14.46
N ARG A 39 7.25 24.94 14.84
CA ARG A 39 8.65 25.12 15.29
C ARG A 39 8.96 24.41 16.60
N LYS A 40 7.93 24.13 17.41
CA LYS A 40 8.06 23.37 18.65
C LYS A 40 8.54 21.92 18.44
N TYR A 41 8.37 21.38 17.23
CA TYR A 41 8.82 20.04 16.89
C TYR A 41 10.24 20.05 16.33
N SER A 42 11.05 19.12 16.83
CA SER A 42 12.41 18.89 16.36
C SER A 42 12.43 18.54 14.86
N SER A 43 13.44 19.03 14.15
CA SER A 43 13.62 18.79 12.71
C SER A 43 15.00 18.21 12.43
N PRO A 44 15.15 17.29 11.45
CA PRO A 44 16.43 16.70 11.07
C PRO A 44 17.51 17.72 10.70
N SER A 45 17.09 18.85 10.12
CA SER A 45 17.94 19.96 9.70
C SER A 45 17.12 21.23 9.52
N PHE A 46 17.80 22.38 9.40
CA PHE A 46 17.14 23.64 9.03
C PHE A 46 16.42 23.53 7.68
N LEU A 47 17.04 22.88 6.69
CA LEU A 47 16.43 22.67 5.36
C LEU A 47 15.15 21.82 5.42
N ALA A 48 15.06 20.86 6.35
CA ALA A 48 13.85 20.07 6.56
C ALA A 48 12.73 20.91 7.21
N ALA A 49 13.09 21.87 8.07
CA ALA A 49 12.09 22.73 8.71
C ALA A 49 11.55 23.81 7.75
N THR A 50 12.37 24.29 6.81
CA THR A 50 12.04 25.39 5.90
C THR A 50 11.62 24.94 4.50
N THR A 51 12.04 23.76 4.02
CA THR A 51 11.77 23.29 2.66
C THR A 51 11.42 21.81 2.60
N HIS A 52 10.82 21.37 1.48
CA HIS A 52 10.61 19.93 1.21
C HIS A 52 11.88 19.22 0.70
N PHE A 53 13.00 19.93 0.55
CA PHE A 53 14.22 19.40 -0.07
C PHE A 53 14.79 18.20 0.68
N TRP A 54 14.73 18.21 2.02
CA TRP A 54 15.22 17.09 2.81
C TRP A 54 14.44 15.80 2.48
N VAL A 55 13.11 15.85 2.49
CA VAL A 55 12.27 14.68 2.14
C VAL A 55 12.51 14.26 0.70
N LEU A 56 12.61 15.20 -0.24
CA LEU A 56 12.89 14.90 -1.65
C LEU A 56 14.25 14.20 -1.81
N LYS A 57 15.30 14.72 -1.18
CA LYS A 57 16.64 14.10 -1.18
C LYS A 57 16.61 12.69 -0.60
N GLU A 58 15.99 12.50 0.56
CA GLU A 58 15.94 11.19 1.22
C GLU A 58 15.08 10.18 0.44
N THR A 59 14.07 10.66 -0.29
CA THR A 59 13.26 9.85 -1.22
C THR A 59 14.06 9.48 -2.47
N TRP A 60 14.75 10.43 -3.09
CA TRP A 60 15.60 10.19 -4.25
C TRP A 60 16.70 9.16 -3.92
N LEU A 61 17.33 9.28 -2.75
CA LEU A 61 18.32 8.32 -2.26
C LEU A 61 17.73 6.98 -1.79
N GLN A 62 16.42 6.74 -1.97
CA GLN A 62 15.71 5.49 -1.63
C GLN A 62 15.92 5.03 -0.19
N ARG A 63 16.09 5.99 0.73
CA ARG A 63 16.40 5.71 2.14
C ARG A 63 15.49 6.43 3.11
N ARG A 64 14.42 7.09 2.63
CA ARG A 64 13.47 7.91 3.40
C ARG A 64 13.03 7.25 4.70
N SER A 65 12.49 6.02 4.67
CA SER A 65 11.99 5.35 5.87
C SER A 65 13.09 5.09 6.91
N ARG A 66 14.27 4.65 6.45
CA ARG A 66 15.44 4.43 7.32
C ARG A 66 15.94 5.76 7.91
N SER A 67 15.97 6.81 7.12
CA SER A 67 16.37 8.14 7.58
C SER A 67 15.38 8.66 8.62
N ILE A 68 14.07 8.59 8.37
CA ILE A 68 13.03 8.97 9.35
C ILE A 68 13.18 8.20 10.65
N HIS A 69 13.38 6.88 10.60
CA HIS A 69 13.61 6.06 11.79
C HIS A 69 14.81 6.56 12.61
N ARG A 70 15.97 6.77 11.98
CA ARG A 70 17.15 7.34 12.67
C ARG A 70 16.90 8.73 13.25
N GLN A 71 16.03 9.52 12.61
CA GLN A 71 15.68 10.84 13.13
C GLN A 71 14.78 10.73 14.35
N HIS A 72 13.86 9.76 14.41
CA HIS A 72 13.11 9.47 15.63
C HIS A 72 14.03 9.03 16.77
N GLU A 73 14.99 8.12 16.51
CA GLU A 73 15.98 7.71 17.52
C GLU A 73 16.79 8.89 18.08
N ARG A 74 17.03 9.93 17.27
CA ARG A 74 17.83 11.11 17.65
C ARG A 74 17.01 12.25 18.25
N LEU A 75 15.80 12.50 17.75
CA LEU A 75 15.04 13.74 17.98
C LEU A 75 13.75 13.51 18.79
N GLY A 76 13.37 12.26 19.03
CA GLY A 76 12.17 11.87 19.77
C GLY A 76 11.02 11.40 18.90
N ASP A 77 9.88 11.14 19.53
CA ASP A 77 8.76 10.44 18.90
C ASP A 77 7.91 11.30 17.96
N VAL A 78 8.05 12.63 18.02
CA VAL A 78 7.36 13.56 17.10
C VAL A 78 8.37 14.48 16.44
N ILE A 79 8.52 14.33 15.12
CA ILE A 79 9.49 15.09 14.34
C ILE A 79 8.84 15.80 13.16
N ARG A 80 9.33 17.00 12.85
CA ARG A 80 8.96 17.76 11.65
C ARG A 80 9.98 17.47 10.55
N ILE A 81 9.53 16.92 9.43
CA ILE A 81 10.41 16.54 8.31
C ILE A 81 10.27 17.45 7.09
N ALA A 82 9.21 18.26 7.02
CA ALA A 82 8.99 19.29 6.02
C ALA A 82 8.25 20.50 6.65
N PRO A 83 8.08 21.63 5.95
CA PRO A 83 7.45 22.84 6.49
C PRO A 83 6.07 22.60 7.09
N SER A 84 5.29 21.70 6.51
CA SER A 84 3.93 21.34 6.92
C SER A 84 3.75 19.83 7.11
N LEU A 85 4.84 19.09 7.37
CA LEU A 85 4.80 17.62 7.50
C LEU A 85 5.48 17.15 8.78
N ILE A 86 4.69 16.46 9.60
CA ILE A 86 5.10 15.89 10.89
C ILE A 86 4.93 14.38 10.80
N ILE A 87 5.81 13.65 11.46
CA ILE A 87 5.69 12.20 11.64
C ILE A 87 5.64 11.88 13.13
N PHE A 88 4.73 10.98 13.47
CA PHE A 88 4.54 10.43 14.80
C PHE A 88 5.06 9.00 14.83
N ASN A 89 5.85 8.69 15.85
CA ASN A 89 6.32 7.36 16.22
C ASN A 89 5.71 6.94 17.57
N ILE A 90 4.41 7.17 17.71
CA ILE A 90 3.64 6.94 18.94
C ILE A 90 2.46 6.03 18.58
N PRO A 91 2.31 4.83 19.18
CA PRO A 91 1.19 3.92 18.88
C PRO A 91 -0.19 4.57 19.05
N GLU A 92 -0.34 5.43 20.05
CA GLU A 92 -1.56 6.17 20.36
C GLU A 92 -1.96 7.16 19.24
N ALA A 93 -1.01 7.59 18.39
CA ALA A 93 -1.30 8.47 17.25
C ALA A 93 -2.06 7.73 16.14
N VAL A 94 -1.95 6.40 16.04
CA VAL A 94 -2.58 5.60 14.98
C VAL A 94 -4.10 5.76 14.98
N PRO A 95 -4.84 5.54 16.09
CA PRO A 95 -6.28 5.76 16.12
C PRO A 95 -6.67 7.25 15.93
N ASP A 96 -5.84 8.19 16.37
CA ASP A 96 -6.11 9.63 16.20
C ASP A 96 -5.96 10.10 14.74
N ILE A 97 -5.07 9.46 13.98
CA ILE A 97 -4.81 9.79 12.56
C ILE A 97 -5.71 8.98 11.62
N TYR A 98 -5.92 7.70 11.91
CA TYR A 98 -6.56 6.74 11.00
C TYR A 98 -7.89 6.19 11.48
N GLY A 99 -8.26 6.42 12.75
CA GLY A 99 -9.47 5.90 13.35
C GLY A 99 -10.75 6.58 12.83
N HIS A 100 -11.90 6.00 13.18
CA HIS A 100 -13.20 6.49 12.71
C HIS A 100 -13.50 7.94 13.11
N ALA A 101 -13.06 8.37 14.30
CA ALA A 101 -13.23 9.75 14.77
C ALA A 101 -12.37 10.75 13.98
N ALA A 102 -11.21 10.31 13.46
CA ALA A 102 -10.28 11.12 12.70
C ALA A 102 -10.90 11.62 11.39
N ALA A 103 -11.78 10.84 10.75
CA ALA A 103 -12.41 11.17 9.47
C ALA A 103 -13.24 12.46 9.48
N ARG A 104 -13.55 13.04 10.64
CA ARG A 104 -14.22 14.35 10.76
C ARG A 104 -13.25 15.53 10.77
N LYS A 105 -11.98 15.28 11.10
CA LYS A 105 -10.96 16.32 11.34
C LYS A 105 -9.79 16.24 10.37
N LEU A 106 -9.54 15.04 9.83
CA LEU A 106 -8.44 14.75 8.92
C LEU A 106 -8.99 14.19 7.61
N ALA A 107 -8.49 14.72 6.50
CA ALA A 107 -8.72 14.21 5.15
C ALA A 107 -7.46 13.48 4.64
N LYS A 108 -7.60 12.75 3.53
CA LYS A 108 -6.44 12.27 2.77
C LYS A 108 -5.67 13.48 2.22
N ASP A 109 -4.34 13.43 2.29
CA ASP A 109 -3.47 14.51 1.79
C ASP A 109 -3.60 14.69 0.26
N PRO A 110 -3.42 15.90 -0.30
CA PRO A 110 -3.40 16.12 -1.75
C PRO A 110 -2.36 15.29 -2.53
N PHE A 111 -1.40 14.67 -1.85
CA PHE A 111 -0.58 13.60 -2.41
C PHE A 111 -1.41 12.51 -3.11
N TYR A 112 -2.59 12.18 -2.60
CA TYR A 112 -3.46 11.17 -3.20
C TYR A 112 -3.99 11.59 -4.58
N ASP A 113 -4.15 12.88 -4.86
CA ASP A 113 -4.50 13.38 -6.18
C ASP A 113 -3.38 13.17 -7.20
N LYS A 114 -2.13 13.21 -6.75
CA LYS A 114 -0.96 13.07 -7.62
C LYS A 114 -0.69 11.62 -8.03
N ILE A 115 -1.25 10.66 -7.29
CA ILE A 115 -1.13 9.24 -7.58
C ILE A 115 -2.43 8.65 -8.13
N ALA A 116 -3.50 9.45 -8.22
CA ALA A 116 -4.73 9.05 -8.85
C ALA A 116 -4.56 9.03 -10.38
N GLY A 117 -5.20 8.06 -11.03
CA GLY A 117 -5.37 8.08 -12.48
C GLY A 117 -6.44 9.10 -12.91
N GLU A 118 -6.97 8.94 -14.13
CA GLU A 118 -8.06 9.77 -14.63
C GLU A 118 -9.31 9.68 -13.76
N GLU A 119 -9.61 8.49 -13.24
CA GLU A 119 -10.68 8.23 -12.29
C GLU A 119 -10.08 7.74 -10.96
N ARG A 120 -10.56 8.29 -9.85
CA ARG A 120 -10.13 7.87 -8.51
C ARG A 120 -10.66 6.46 -8.19
N ASP A 121 -9.92 5.71 -7.38
CA ASP A 121 -10.30 4.43 -6.79
C ASP A 121 -10.53 4.57 -5.27
N ILE A 122 -10.92 3.49 -4.59
CA ILE A 122 -11.14 3.49 -3.13
C ILE A 122 -9.93 3.96 -2.30
N VAL A 123 -8.70 3.69 -2.73
CA VAL A 123 -7.48 4.03 -2.01
C VAL A 123 -7.16 5.51 -2.11
N ASN A 124 -7.38 6.14 -3.27
CA ASN A 124 -7.04 7.55 -3.49
C ASN A 124 -8.22 8.54 -3.43
N VAL A 125 -9.48 8.09 -3.41
CA VAL A 125 -10.64 8.99 -3.21
C VAL A 125 -10.51 9.77 -1.90
N ILE A 126 -10.53 11.10 -2.00
CA ILE A 126 -10.37 12.02 -0.86
C ILE A 126 -11.73 12.31 -0.20
N ASP A 127 -12.79 12.47 -0.99
CA ASP A 127 -14.12 12.77 -0.47
C ASP A 127 -14.64 11.65 0.45
N HIS A 128 -15.03 12.01 1.67
CA HIS A 128 -15.47 11.05 2.67
C HIS A 128 -16.80 10.38 2.31
N GLY A 129 -17.70 11.09 1.62
CA GLY A 129 -19.00 10.57 1.20
C GLY A 129 -18.84 9.50 0.12
N ASP A 130 -18.08 9.80 -0.93
CA ASP A 130 -17.75 8.86 -2.00
C ASP A 130 -16.95 7.69 -1.43
N HIS A 131 -15.89 7.93 -0.65
CA HIS A 131 -15.15 6.84 0.01
C HIS A 131 -16.05 5.92 0.84
N SER A 132 -16.99 6.49 1.62
CA SER A 132 -17.94 5.72 2.43
C SER A 132 -18.85 4.85 1.56
N GLN A 133 -19.38 5.42 0.47
CA GLN A 133 -20.21 4.69 -0.49
C GLN A 133 -19.42 3.55 -1.16
N ARG A 134 -18.18 3.83 -1.60
CA ARG A 134 -17.26 2.86 -2.19
C ARG A 134 -16.98 1.71 -1.24
N ARG A 135 -16.54 2.04 -0.03
CA ARG A 135 -16.27 1.06 1.02
C ARG A 135 -17.48 0.18 1.31
N LYS A 136 -18.70 0.74 1.31
CA LYS A 136 -19.94 0.00 1.57
C LYS A 136 -20.14 -1.15 0.57
N TYR A 137 -19.96 -0.92 -0.73
CA TYR A 137 -20.16 -1.99 -1.71
C TYR A 137 -18.95 -2.91 -1.87
N LEU A 138 -17.73 -2.40 -1.65
CA LEU A 138 -16.50 -3.22 -1.68
C LEU A 138 -16.37 -4.17 -0.49
N SER A 139 -16.79 -3.73 0.70
CA SER A 139 -16.58 -4.48 1.95
C SER A 139 -17.16 -5.90 1.93
N ASN A 140 -18.25 -6.13 1.19
CA ASN A 140 -18.84 -7.46 1.06
C ASN A 140 -17.94 -8.43 0.29
N SER A 141 -17.20 -7.95 -0.71
CA SER A 141 -16.26 -8.77 -1.49
C SER A 141 -15.07 -9.24 -0.66
N PHE A 142 -14.65 -8.45 0.34
CA PHE A 142 -13.53 -8.76 1.23
C PHE A 142 -13.96 -9.30 2.60
N ALA A 143 -15.25 -9.63 2.78
CA ALA A 143 -15.71 -10.25 4.02
C ALA A 143 -15.06 -11.63 4.19
N LEU A 144 -14.67 -11.99 5.43
CA LEU A 144 -13.96 -13.24 5.73
C LEU A 144 -14.62 -14.46 5.08
N LYS A 145 -15.95 -14.59 5.22
CA LYS A 145 -16.71 -15.68 4.62
C LYS A 145 -16.57 -15.75 3.10
N THR A 146 -16.57 -14.61 2.42
CA THR A 146 -16.35 -14.56 0.96
C THR A 146 -14.93 -14.98 0.59
N VAL A 147 -13.94 -14.60 1.38
CA VAL A 147 -12.54 -14.99 1.14
C VAL A 147 -12.35 -16.49 1.39
N GLU A 148 -12.98 -17.05 2.42
CA GLU A 148 -13.02 -18.49 2.68
C GLU A 148 -13.68 -19.25 1.53
N ASP A 149 -14.80 -18.75 0.99
CA ASP A 149 -15.49 -19.35 -0.16
C ASP A 149 -14.60 -19.34 -1.43
N MET A 150 -13.56 -18.50 -1.49
CA MET A 150 -12.56 -18.44 -2.57
C MET A 150 -11.36 -19.36 -2.35
N GLU A 151 -11.29 -20.11 -1.24
CA GLU A 151 -10.19 -21.07 -0.98
C GLU A 151 -9.91 -22.00 -2.18
N PRO A 152 -10.92 -22.57 -2.89
CA PRO A 152 -10.67 -23.43 -4.04
C PRO A 152 -9.84 -22.76 -5.14
N VAL A 153 -10.03 -21.45 -5.36
CA VAL A 153 -9.27 -20.66 -6.33
C VAL A 153 -7.81 -20.51 -5.91
N ILE A 154 -7.58 -20.20 -4.62
CA ILE A 154 -6.23 -20.06 -4.06
C ILE A 154 -5.50 -21.40 -4.14
N ARG A 155 -6.15 -22.48 -3.71
CA ARG A 155 -5.64 -23.85 -3.75
C ARG A 155 -5.25 -24.27 -5.16
N GLN A 156 -6.10 -24.03 -6.16
CA GLN A 156 -5.82 -24.38 -7.55
C GLN A 156 -4.57 -23.67 -8.07
N ASN A 157 -4.41 -22.37 -7.80
CA ASN A 157 -3.23 -21.63 -8.22
C ASN A 157 -1.98 -22.02 -7.42
N PHE A 158 -2.13 -22.39 -6.15
CA PHE A 158 -1.02 -22.88 -5.33
C PHE A 158 -0.52 -24.26 -5.80
N GLN A 159 -1.43 -25.14 -6.21
CA GLN A 159 -1.13 -26.42 -6.88
C GLN A 159 -0.27 -26.21 -8.13
N LYS A 160 -0.64 -25.23 -8.98
CA LYS A 160 0.16 -24.88 -10.17
C LYS A 160 1.55 -24.38 -9.78
N LEU A 161 1.64 -23.50 -8.79
CA LEU A 161 2.92 -23.01 -8.29
C LEU A 161 3.82 -24.17 -7.85
N LEU A 162 3.31 -25.07 -7.00
CA LEU A 162 4.08 -26.24 -6.53
C LEU A 162 4.54 -27.12 -7.70
N ALA A 163 3.64 -27.44 -8.64
CA ALA A 163 3.99 -28.25 -9.81
C ALA A 163 5.14 -27.63 -10.64
N TYR A 164 5.14 -26.30 -10.81
CA TYR A 164 6.25 -25.62 -11.50
C TYR A 164 7.54 -25.61 -10.69
N LEU A 165 7.46 -25.46 -9.37
CA LEU A 165 8.64 -25.53 -8.50
C LEU A 165 9.23 -26.94 -8.47
N ASP A 166 8.39 -27.98 -8.44
CA ASP A 166 8.80 -29.39 -8.49
C ASP A 166 9.42 -29.73 -9.85
N GLU A 167 8.85 -29.22 -10.94
CA GLU A 167 9.42 -29.35 -12.29
C GLU A 167 10.85 -28.77 -12.34
N ILE A 168 11.05 -27.57 -11.78
CA ILE A 168 12.37 -26.92 -11.73
C ILE A 168 13.35 -27.73 -10.86
N ALA A 169 12.89 -28.22 -9.72
CA ALA A 169 13.69 -29.00 -8.78
C ALA A 169 14.10 -30.37 -9.34
N THR A 170 13.24 -31.02 -10.14
CA THR A 170 13.48 -32.36 -10.69
C THR A 170 14.28 -32.35 -11.99
N GLN A 171 14.23 -31.25 -12.77
CA GLN A 171 14.92 -31.16 -14.05
C GLN A 171 16.45 -31.08 -13.96
N ASN A 172 17.05 -30.79 -12.80
CA ASN A 172 18.50 -30.54 -12.71
C ASN A 172 19.20 -31.16 -11.49
N THR A 173 20.28 -31.88 -11.76
CA THR A 173 21.13 -32.59 -10.78
C THR A 173 22.11 -31.68 -10.03
N THR A 174 22.13 -30.37 -10.29
CA THR A 174 23.04 -29.38 -9.69
C THR A 174 22.30 -28.15 -9.14
N SER A 175 22.86 -27.57 -8.08
CA SER A 175 22.35 -26.40 -7.33
C SER A 175 21.90 -25.25 -8.25
N GLN A 176 20.59 -25.04 -8.38
CA GLN A 176 20.01 -23.89 -9.07
C GLN A 176 19.66 -22.76 -8.10
N ILE A 177 19.82 -21.52 -8.57
CA ILE A 177 19.35 -20.32 -7.87
C ILE A 177 17.99 -19.95 -8.44
N LEU A 178 16.97 -19.97 -7.59
CA LEU A 178 15.60 -19.61 -7.94
C LEU A 178 15.23 -18.28 -7.30
N ASP A 179 14.74 -17.32 -8.10
CA ASP A 179 14.10 -16.13 -7.57
C ASP A 179 12.65 -16.42 -7.15
N ILE A 180 12.46 -16.79 -5.89
CA ILE A 180 11.14 -17.11 -5.33
C ILE A 180 10.18 -15.90 -5.33
N ARG A 181 10.70 -14.66 -5.27
CA ARG A 181 9.87 -13.44 -5.27
C ARG A 181 9.12 -13.31 -6.58
N ARG A 182 9.76 -13.65 -7.70
CA ARG A 182 9.15 -13.68 -9.02
C ARG A 182 7.99 -14.67 -9.10
N TRP A 183 8.18 -15.88 -8.57
CA TRP A 183 7.14 -16.91 -8.54
C TRP A 183 5.96 -16.55 -7.64
N PHE A 184 6.21 -15.95 -6.47
CA PHE A 184 5.14 -15.43 -5.62
C PHE A 184 4.37 -14.29 -6.28
N ASN A 185 5.02 -13.42 -7.07
CA ASN A 185 4.32 -12.40 -7.84
C ASN A 185 3.38 -13.04 -8.87
N TYR A 186 3.84 -14.02 -9.65
CA TYR A 186 2.99 -14.73 -10.61
C TYR A 186 1.82 -15.41 -9.94
N PHE A 187 2.07 -16.12 -8.84
CA PHE A 187 1.04 -16.78 -8.04
C PHE A 187 -0.01 -15.80 -7.53
N THR A 188 0.41 -14.71 -6.91
CA THR A 188 -0.53 -13.74 -6.33
C THR A 188 -1.29 -12.94 -7.38
N LEU A 189 -0.69 -12.66 -8.55
CA LEU A 189 -1.38 -12.07 -9.70
C LEU A 189 -2.47 -13.00 -10.26
N ASP A 190 -2.17 -14.30 -10.41
CA ASP A 190 -3.18 -15.28 -10.84
C ASP A 190 -4.30 -15.43 -9.80
N VAL A 191 -3.96 -15.48 -8.51
CA VAL A 191 -4.96 -15.58 -7.42
C VAL A 191 -5.88 -14.37 -7.41
N ILE A 192 -5.34 -13.14 -7.37
CA ILE A 192 -6.19 -11.95 -7.31
C ILE A 192 -6.94 -11.75 -8.64
N GLY A 193 -6.34 -12.13 -9.77
CA GLY A 193 -6.98 -12.11 -11.08
C GLY A 193 -8.20 -13.04 -11.14
N ASP A 194 -8.03 -14.29 -10.70
CA ASP A 194 -9.12 -15.26 -10.65
C ASP A 194 -10.20 -14.83 -9.64
N MET A 195 -9.83 -14.34 -8.46
CA MET A 195 -10.79 -13.92 -7.42
C MET A 195 -11.55 -12.65 -7.80
N ALA A 196 -10.86 -11.68 -8.38
CA ALA A 196 -11.47 -10.40 -8.72
C ALA A 196 -12.32 -10.49 -9.99
N PHE A 197 -11.81 -11.17 -11.02
CA PHE A 197 -12.43 -11.17 -12.35
C PHE A 197 -13.07 -12.51 -12.74
N GLY A 198 -12.76 -13.61 -12.05
CA GLY A 198 -13.20 -14.94 -12.47
C GLY A 198 -12.40 -15.50 -13.65
N LEU A 199 -11.29 -14.85 -14.02
CA LEU A 199 -10.51 -15.16 -15.22
C LEU A 199 -9.10 -15.65 -14.85
N PRO A 200 -8.66 -16.79 -15.39
CA PRO A 200 -7.29 -17.25 -15.21
C PRO A 200 -6.36 -16.33 -16.01
N MET A 201 -5.56 -15.54 -15.30
CA MET A 201 -4.68 -14.57 -15.93
C MET A 201 -3.47 -15.21 -16.63
N GLY A 202 -3.00 -16.35 -16.12
CA GLY A 202 -1.98 -17.17 -16.75
C GLY A 202 -0.55 -16.69 -16.51
N PHE A 203 -0.30 -15.89 -15.48
CA PHE A 203 1.06 -15.44 -15.15
C PHE A 203 1.97 -16.61 -14.76
N LEU A 204 1.47 -17.57 -13.96
CA LEU A 204 2.23 -18.79 -13.63
C LEU A 204 2.48 -19.64 -14.87
N ALA A 205 1.45 -19.84 -15.70
CA ALA A 205 1.54 -20.68 -16.90
C ALA A 205 2.50 -20.10 -17.94
N GLY A 206 2.44 -18.78 -18.16
CA GLY A 206 3.35 -18.08 -19.06
C GLY A 206 4.74 -17.84 -18.49
N ARG A 207 4.95 -18.04 -17.17
CA ARG A 207 6.19 -17.72 -16.44
C ARG A 207 6.67 -16.29 -16.72
N CYS A 208 5.73 -15.38 -16.96
CA CYS A 208 5.96 -14.02 -17.45
C CYS A 208 5.08 -13.05 -16.65
N ASP A 209 5.57 -11.82 -16.47
CA ASP A 209 4.86 -10.71 -15.83
C ASP A 209 3.92 -9.96 -16.78
N THR A 210 3.83 -10.41 -18.04
CA THR A 210 2.90 -9.88 -19.03
C THR A 210 1.93 -10.96 -19.47
N THR A 211 0.65 -10.59 -19.54
CA THR A 211 -0.40 -11.48 -20.04
C THR A 211 -1.36 -10.71 -20.94
N ARG A 212 -2.07 -11.43 -21.80
CA ARG A 212 -3.19 -10.91 -22.59
C ARG A 212 -4.39 -11.81 -22.34
N VAL A 213 -5.38 -11.26 -21.65
CA VAL A 213 -6.61 -11.96 -21.32
C VAL A 213 -7.75 -11.28 -22.05
N LYS A 214 -8.54 -12.07 -22.78
CA LYS A 214 -9.83 -11.62 -23.30
C LYS A 214 -10.88 -11.90 -22.24
N SER A 215 -11.58 -10.85 -21.82
CA SER A 215 -12.68 -10.98 -20.86
C SER A 215 -14.01 -10.96 -21.63
N PRO A 216 -14.74 -12.08 -21.69
CA PRO A 216 -16.14 -12.09 -22.13
C PRO A 216 -16.97 -11.00 -21.45
N ARG A 217 -16.75 -10.71 -20.16
CA ARG A 217 -17.42 -9.62 -19.44
C ARG A 217 -17.19 -8.24 -20.08
N LEU A 218 -15.98 -7.96 -20.54
CA LEU A 218 -15.68 -6.69 -21.22
C LEU A 218 -16.19 -6.65 -22.66
N GLU A 219 -16.26 -7.82 -23.33
CA GLU A 219 -16.68 -7.90 -24.73
C GLU A 219 -18.22 -7.89 -24.90
N ASN A 220 -18.97 -8.57 -24.02
CA ASN A 220 -20.41 -8.74 -24.17
C ASN A 220 -21.21 -8.73 -22.85
N GLY A 221 -20.57 -8.39 -21.72
CA GLY A 221 -21.23 -8.33 -20.41
C GLY A 221 -21.58 -9.68 -19.79
N SER A 222 -21.18 -10.80 -20.41
CA SER A 222 -21.39 -12.13 -19.83
C SER A 222 -20.47 -12.36 -18.63
N PRO A 223 -20.90 -13.10 -17.60
CA PRO A 223 -20.04 -13.43 -16.49
C PRO A 223 -18.97 -14.45 -16.91
N ASP A 224 -17.71 -14.18 -16.56
CA ASP A 224 -16.56 -15.01 -16.93
C ASP A 224 -16.59 -16.41 -16.24
N ARG A 225 -17.28 -16.54 -15.10
CA ARG A 225 -17.71 -17.80 -14.46
C ARG A 225 -19.10 -17.67 -13.83
N PRO A 226 -19.89 -18.76 -13.71
CA PRO A 226 -21.16 -18.74 -13.00
C PRO A 226 -20.92 -18.57 -11.49
N GLN A 227 -21.09 -17.33 -11.01
CA GLN A 227 -21.14 -16.85 -9.62
C GLN A 227 -19.82 -16.71 -8.82
N GLN A 228 -19.69 -15.52 -8.20
CA GLN A 228 -18.89 -15.14 -7.02
C GLN A 228 -17.55 -14.39 -7.16
N ASP A 229 -17.14 -13.89 -8.32
CA ASP A 229 -15.99 -12.96 -8.35
C ASP A 229 -16.29 -11.59 -7.69
N PHE A 230 -15.24 -10.87 -7.29
CA PHE A 230 -15.40 -9.59 -6.59
C PHE A 230 -16.09 -8.55 -7.47
N MET A 231 -15.79 -8.52 -8.78
CA MET A 231 -16.37 -7.52 -9.69
C MET A 231 -17.88 -7.66 -9.83
N ASN A 232 -18.41 -8.89 -9.84
CA ASN A 232 -19.85 -9.14 -9.83
C ASN A 232 -20.53 -8.56 -8.57
N LYS A 233 -19.90 -8.68 -7.40
CA LYS A 233 -20.39 -8.10 -6.13
C LYS A 233 -20.28 -6.58 -6.09
N ILE A 234 -19.38 -5.99 -6.88
CA ILE A 234 -19.21 -4.55 -7.01
C ILE A 234 -20.23 -3.97 -7.98
N LEU A 235 -20.45 -4.63 -9.11
CA LEU A 235 -21.38 -4.21 -10.16
C LEU A 235 -22.84 -4.25 -9.70
N LYS A 236 -23.18 -5.18 -8.81
CA LYS A 236 -24.56 -5.42 -8.36
C LYS A 236 -24.77 -5.03 -6.90
N ASP A 237 -25.97 -4.62 -6.56
CA ASP A 237 -26.41 -4.52 -5.17
C ASP A 237 -26.83 -5.89 -4.60
N ARG A 238 -27.32 -5.90 -3.36
CA ARG A 238 -27.71 -7.16 -2.68
C ARG A 238 -28.92 -7.80 -3.35
N GLU A 239 -29.72 -6.97 -4.01
CA GLU A 239 -30.92 -7.32 -4.75
C GLU A 239 -30.60 -7.72 -6.22
N GLY A 240 -29.32 -7.68 -6.61
CA GLY A 240 -28.85 -8.07 -7.94
C GLY A 240 -28.98 -6.99 -9.01
N LYS A 241 -29.42 -5.78 -8.66
CA LYS A 241 -29.57 -4.65 -9.57
C LYS A 241 -28.22 -3.98 -9.84
N SER A 242 -28.00 -3.57 -11.09
CA SER A 242 -26.79 -2.84 -11.48
C SER A 242 -26.66 -1.52 -10.73
N ARG A 243 -25.46 -1.23 -10.23
CA ARG A 243 -25.11 0.05 -9.61
C ARG A 243 -24.86 1.17 -10.62
N GLY A 244 -24.80 0.87 -11.93
CA GLY A 244 -24.55 1.85 -12.98
C GLY A 244 -23.18 2.52 -12.89
N LEU A 245 -22.14 1.78 -12.47
CA LEU A 245 -20.77 2.29 -12.44
C LEU A 245 -20.24 2.49 -13.86
N SER A 246 -19.51 3.59 -14.11
CA SER A 246 -18.87 3.84 -15.40
C SER A 246 -17.73 2.85 -15.66
N PHE A 247 -17.35 2.68 -16.92
CA PHE A 247 -16.26 1.80 -17.31
C PHE A 247 -14.93 2.26 -16.70
N GLU A 248 -14.66 3.57 -16.72
CA GLU A 248 -13.46 4.20 -16.18
C GLU A 248 -13.34 3.92 -14.68
N ARG A 249 -14.46 3.99 -13.96
CA ARG A 249 -14.52 3.67 -12.53
C ARG A 249 -14.25 2.21 -12.26
N LEU A 250 -14.85 1.31 -13.04
CA LEU A 250 -14.59 -0.13 -12.91
C LEU A 250 -13.13 -0.45 -13.22
N LEU A 251 -12.55 0.16 -14.25
CA LEU A 251 -11.16 0.00 -14.62
C LEU A 251 -10.22 0.47 -13.51
N SER A 252 -10.46 1.66 -12.93
CA SER A 252 -9.65 2.19 -11.83
C SER A 252 -9.69 1.28 -10.59
N GLU A 253 -10.88 0.82 -10.17
CA GLU A 253 -11.02 -0.13 -9.07
C GLU A 253 -10.36 -1.49 -9.38
N SER A 254 -10.38 -1.92 -10.65
CA SER A 254 -9.74 -3.17 -11.10
C SER A 254 -8.22 -3.11 -11.00
N ILE A 255 -7.62 -1.99 -11.42
CA ILE A 255 -6.18 -1.77 -11.37
C ILE A 255 -5.70 -1.79 -9.91
N VAL A 256 -6.42 -1.14 -8.99
CA VAL A 256 -6.02 -1.13 -7.58
C VAL A 256 -6.12 -2.51 -6.94
N PHE A 257 -7.09 -3.36 -7.30
CA PHE A 257 -7.13 -4.74 -6.80
C PHE A 257 -5.94 -5.56 -7.28
N MET A 258 -5.63 -5.51 -8.58
CA MET A 258 -4.49 -6.23 -9.15
C MET A 258 -3.19 -5.82 -8.47
N ASN A 259 -2.93 -4.52 -8.35
CA ASN A 259 -1.68 -4.01 -7.78
C ASN A 259 -1.60 -4.26 -6.27
N ALA A 260 -2.65 -3.93 -5.51
CA ALA A 260 -2.61 -4.04 -4.06
C ALA A 260 -2.57 -5.50 -3.60
N GLY A 261 -3.33 -6.39 -4.24
CA GLY A 261 -3.44 -7.80 -3.85
C GLY A 261 -2.25 -8.66 -4.24
N SER A 262 -1.51 -8.30 -5.31
CA SER A 262 -0.38 -9.09 -5.79
C SER A 262 0.94 -8.73 -5.11
N GLU A 263 1.46 -7.52 -5.38
CA GLU A 263 2.82 -7.16 -5.02
C GLU A 263 3.08 -7.21 -3.51
N THR A 264 2.13 -6.73 -2.71
CA THR A 264 2.26 -6.66 -1.24
C THR A 264 2.20 -8.05 -0.59
N THR A 265 1.25 -8.89 -1.02
CA THR A 265 1.09 -10.27 -0.54
C THR A 265 2.32 -11.10 -0.87
N ALA A 266 2.79 -11.02 -2.11
CA ALA A 266 4.00 -11.73 -2.50
C ALA A 266 5.22 -11.23 -1.71
N ALA A 267 5.26 -9.95 -1.28
CA ALA A 267 6.39 -9.41 -0.54
C ALA A 267 6.40 -9.97 0.87
N ALA A 268 5.21 -10.04 1.48
CA ALA A 268 5.01 -10.69 2.77
C ALA A 268 5.43 -12.16 2.70
N LEU A 269 4.98 -12.92 1.68
CA LEU A 269 5.37 -14.32 1.50
C LEU A 269 6.89 -14.47 1.35
N SER A 270 7.53 -13.67 0.50
CA SER A 270 8.98 -13.70 0.30
C SER A 270 9.74 -13.36 1.58
N ASN A 271 9.32 -12.33 2.31
CA ASN A 271 9.98 -11.92 3.56
C ASN A 271 9.83 -12.99 4.64
N THR A 272 8.64 -13.58 4.78
CA THR A 272 8.38 -14.64 5.76
C THR A 272 9.22 -15.87 5.46
N LEU A 273 9.28 -16.30 4.19
CA LEU A 273 10.12 -17.41 3.78
C LEU A 273 11.60 -17.11 4.01
N TYR A 274 12.07 -15.91 3.64
CA TYR A 274 13.45 -15.49 3.87
C TYR A 274 13.85 -15.55 5.36
N PHE A 275 13.01 -15.01 6.26
CA PHE A 275 13.30 -15.03 7.69
C PHE A 275 13.27 -16.44 8.28
N LEU A 276 12.34 -17.30 7.82
CA LEU A 276 12.30 -18.70 8.25
C LEU A 276 13.58 -19.44 7.82
N LEU A 277 13.97 -19.34 6.54
CA LEU A 277 15.18 -19.98 6.03
C LEU A 277 16.46 -19.45 6.69
N SER A 278 16.49 -18.16 7.04
CA SER A 278 17.63 -17.54 7.72
C SER A 278 17.69 -17.88 9.23
N ASN A 279 16.63 -18.45 9.80
CA ASN A 279 16.53 -18.79 11.21
C ASN A 279 16.08 -20.25 11.40
N PRO A 280 16.99 -21.24 11.22
CA PRO A 280 16.63 -22.66 11.24
C PRO A 280 15.87 -23.11 12.49
N LYS A 281 16.18 -22.54 13.67
CA LYS A 281 15.46 -22.84 14.91
C LYS A 281 13.98 -22.48 14.84
N CYS A 282 13.65 -21.34 14.24
CA CYS A 282 12.26 -20.91 14.06
C CYS A 282 11.57 -21.78 13.02
N PHE A 283 12.27 -22.11 11.93
CA PHE A 283 11.74 -22.97 10.88
C PHE A 283 11.41 -24.38 11.39
N GLU A 284 12.31 -25.04 12.12
CA GLU A 284 12.05 -26.37 12.68
C GLU A 284 10.92 -26.34 13.72
N LYS A 285 10.83 -25.28 14.52
CA LYS A 285 9.70 -25.12 15.46
C LYS A 285 8.37 -24.96 14.74
N LEU A 286 8.35 -24.22 13.62
CA LEU A 286 7.15 -24.09 12.78
C LEU A 286 6.76 -25.41 12.14
N ARG A 287 7.73 -26.14 11.59
CA ARG A 287 7.50 -27.48 11.05
C ARG A 287 6.92 -28.41 12.10
N ALA A 288 7.47 -28.43 13.31
CA ALA A 288 6.95 -29.25 14.41
C ALA A 288 5.49 -28.90 14.79
N GLU A 289 5.10 -27.61 14.78
CA GLU A 289 3.70 -27.21 15.01
C GLU A 289 2.78 -27.74 13.89
N ILE A 290 3.20 -27.63 12.63
CA ILE A 290 2.45 -28.11 11.46
C ILE A 290 2.31 -29.64 11.50
N ASP A 291 3.40 -30.36 11.73
CA ASP A 291 3.43 -31.83 11.80
C ASP A 291 2.58 -32.35 12.96
N ALA A 292 2.58 -31.68 14.11
CA ALA A 292 1.73 -32.03 15.24
C ALA A 292 0.23 -31.87 14.93
N ARG A 293 -0.13 -30.93 14.06
CA ARG A 293 -1.53 -30.68 13.66
C ARG A 293 -2.00 -31.59 12.53
N LEU A 294 -1.14 -31.86 11.54
CA LEU A 294 -1.52 -32.49 10.26
C LEU A 294 -0.96 -33.90 10.09
N GLY A 295 -0.03 -34.32 10.94
CA GLY A 295 0.74 -35.54 10.80
C GLY A 295 1.99 -35.34 9.89
N PRO A 296 3.05 -36.13 10.10
CA PRO A 296 4.36 -35.92 9.47
C PRO A 296 4.41 -36.22 7.96
N ASN A 297 3.39 -36.89 7.40
CA ASN A 297 3.35 -37.34 6.00
C ASN A 297 2.21 -36.70 5.21
N HIS A 298 1.74 -35.51 5.59
CA HIS A 298 0.71 -34.83 4.83
C HIS A 298 1.29 -34.31 3.50
N VAL A 299 0.85 -34.88 2.37
CA VAL A 299 1.36 -34.56 1.02
C VAL A 299 0.50 -33.51 0.31
N ASP A 300 -0.72 -33.28 0.81
CA ASP A 300 -1.69 -32.41 0.16
C ASP A 300 -1.60 -30.95 0.62
N ILE A 301 -2.20 -30.05 -0.18
CA ILE A 301 -2.38 -28.65 0.24
C ILE A 301 -3.32 -28.61 1.44
N VAL A 302 -2.90 -27.95 2.51
CA VAL A 302 -3.65 -27.85 3.76
C VAL A 302 -4.89 -26.96 3.58
N PRO A 303 -6.09 -27.41 3.98
CA PRO A 303 -7.28 -26.55 4.06
C PRO A 303 -7.15 -25.39 5.02
N TYR A 304 -7.81 -24.27 4.72
CA TYR A 304 -7.77 -23.09 5.60
C TYR A 304 -8.28 -23.42 7.00
N ASP A 305 -9.40 -24.15 7.09
CA ASP A 305 -9.96 -24.58 8.38
C ASP A 305 -9.00 -25.42 9.23
N SER A 306 -8.07 -26.14 8.61
CA SER A 306 -7.07 -26.95 9.31
C SER A 306 -5.85 -26.15 9.76
N SER A 307 -5.61 -24.99 9.16
CA SER A 307 -4.40 -24.16 9.35
C SER A 307 -4.63 -22.81 10.02
N LYS A 308 -5.89 -22.36 10.14
CA LYS A 308 -6.25 -21.07 10.76
C LYS A 308 -5.87 -20.96 12.24
N ASP A 309 -5.82 -22.09 12.94
CA ASP A 309 -5.55 -22.18 14.38
C ASP A 309 -4.10 -22.63 14.69
N LEU A 310 -3.12 -22.04 14.00
CA LEU A 310 -1.69 -22.31 14.18
C LEU A 310 -0.99 -21.06 14.77
N PRO A 311 -0.83 -20.97 16.10
CA PRO A 311 -0.37 -19.74 16.75
C PRO A 311 1.08 -19.38 16.41
N TYR A 312 1.97 -20.37 16.23
CA TYR A 312 3.36 -20.10 15.87
C TYR A 312 3.51 -19.74 14.38
N LEU A 313 2.73 -20.35 13.48
CA LEU A 313 2.61 -19.88 12.09
C LEU A 313 2.18 -18.41 12.04
N LYS A 314 1.13 -18.05 12.77
CA LYS A 314 0.66 -16.66 12.87
C LYS A 314 1.76 -15.74 13.40
N ALA A 315 2.46 -16.14 14.46
CA ALA A 315 3.57 -15.36 15.02
C ALA A 315 4.71 -15.15 14.02
N CYS A 316 5.06 -16.16 13.21
CA CYS A 316 6.07 -16.04 12.15
C CYS A 316 5.65 -15.03 11.07
N ILE A 317 4.38 -15.04 10.67
CA ILE A 317 3.83 -14.08 9.70
C ILE A 317 3.83 -12.66 10.29
N ASP A 318 3.30 -12.49 11.50
CA ASP A 318 3.22 -11.19 12.17
C ASP A 318 4.62 -10.59 12.41
N GLU A 319 5.59 -11.39 12.84
CA GLU A 319 6.96 -10.95 13.09
C GLU A 319 7.68 -10.59 11.79
N SER A 320 7.45 -11.34 10.71
CA SER A 320 7.95 -10.98 9.37
C SER A 320 7.42 -9.62 8.91
N LEU A 321 6.11 -9.37 9.10
CA LEU A 321 5.48 -8.09 8.79
C LEU A 321 6.01 -6.96 9.68
N ARG A 322 6.31 -7.23 10.95
CA ARG A 322 6.92 -6.26 11.87
C ARG A 322 8.35 -5.90 11.48
N LEU A 323 9.17 -6.89 11.12
CA LEU A 323 10.58 -6.70 10.76
C LEU A 323 10.75 -6.09 9.37
N ARG A 324 9.95 -6.53 8.39
CA ARG A 324 10.01 -6.07 7.01
C ARG A 324 8.61 -5.97 6.39
N PRO A 325 7.87 -4.88 6.70
CA PRO A 325 6.55 -4.68 6.11
C PRO A 325 6.66 -4.43 4.60
N PRO A 326 5.72 -4.93 3.78
CA PRO A 326 5.64 -4.61 2.35
C PRO A 326 5.52 -3.11 2.08
N ILE A 327 4.82 -2.38 2.95
CA ILE A 327 4.62 -0.94 2.88
C ILE A 327 5.33 -0.31 4.09
N ALA A 328 6.46 0.35 3.83
CA ALA A 328 7.30 0.96 4.87
C ALA A 328 7.15 2.49 4.98
N TYR A 329 6.09 3.06 4.41
CA TYR A 329 5.81 4.50 4.44
C TYR A 329 4.44 4.78 5.06
N ALA A 330 4.32 5.94 5.72
CA ALA A 330 3.08 6.36 6.34
C ALA A 330 2.06 6.86 5.29
N LEU A 331 0.79 6.58 5.54
CA LEU A 331 -0.33 7.09 4.74
C LEU A 331 -0.63 8.53 5.18
N GLN A 332 -0.38 9.50 4.31
CA GLN A 332 -0.44 10.91 4.67
C GLN A 332 -1.89 11.36 4.95
N ARG A 333 -2.06 12.18 5.97
CA ARG A 333 -3.34 12.80 6.34
C ARG A 333 -3.13 14.29 6.55
N LEU A 334 -4.11 15.06 6.14
CA LEU A 334 -4.14 16.51 6.26
C LEU A 334 -5.20 16.89 7.29
N VAL A 335 -4.84 17.71 8.28
CA VAL A 335 -5.82 18.31 9.18
C VAL A 335 -6.62 19.35 8.40
N VAL A 336 -7.95 19.19 8.37
CA VAL A 336 -8.87 20.07 7.64
C VAL A 336 -9.83 20.81 8.56
N CYS A 337 -9.84 20.45 9.85
CA CYS A 337 -10.63 21.12 10.87
C CYS A 337 -9.99 22.47 11.23
N PRO A 338 -10.70 23.62 11.15
CA PRO A 338 -10.13 24.93 11.48
C PRO A 338 -9.61 25.04 12.92
N GLN A 339 -10.17 24.26 13.84
CA GLN A 339 -9.74 24.21 15.24
C GLN A 339 -8.54 23.29 15.46
N GLY A 340 -8.05 22.61 14.42
CA GLY A 340 -7.01 21.59 14.49
C GLY A 340 -7.51 20.22 14.99
N ALA A 341 -6.57 19.33 15.22
CA ALA A 341 -6.79 17.99 15.78
C ALA A 341 -5.82 17.73 16.94
N ILE A 342 -6.25 16.89 17.89
CA ILE A 342 -5.36 16.33 18.91
C ILE A 342 -4.89 14.97 18.40
N ILE A 343 -3.58 14.79 18.34
CA ILE A 343 -2.93 13.55 17.89
C ILE A 343 -1.91 13.16 18.94
N ALA A 344 -2.14 12.05 19.65
CA ALA A 344 -1.30 11.60 20.76
C ALA A 344 -1.02 12.72 21.80
N GLY A 345 -2.04 13.51 22.13
CA GLY A 345 -1.93 14.64 23.06
C GLY A 345 -1.33 15.92 22.46
N HIS A 346 -0.87 15.90 21.20
CA HIS A 346 -0.35 17.06 20.51
C HIS A 346 -1.43 17.78 19.70
N HIS A 347 -1.59 19.09 19.92
CA HIS A 347 -2.46 19.92 19.07
C HIS A 347 -1.77 20.29 17.75
N ILE A 348 -2.38 19.90 16.64
CA ILE A 348 -1.94 20.11 15.26
C ILE A 348 -3.01 20.94 14.54
N LYS A 349 -2.60 22.06 13.97
CA LYS A 349 -3.49 22.98 13.25
C LYS A 349 -3.78 22.52 11.83
#